data_AF-A0A078JHV9-F1
#
_entry.id   AF-A0A078JHV9-F1
#
_cell.length_a   1.000
_cell.length_b   1.000
_cell.length_c   1.000
_cell.angle_alpha   90.00
_cell.angle_beta   90.00
_cell.angle_gamma   90.00
#
_symmetry.space_group_name_H-M   'P 1'
#
loop_
_entity.id
_entity.type
_entity.pdbx_description
1 polymer ?
#
loop_
_entity_poly.entity_id
_entity_poly.type
_entity_poly.pdbx_seq_one_letter_code
_entity_poly.pdbx_strand_id
1 'polypeptide(L)'
;MEIIPNPKEVDGVKVLQLETAAGAAIRFFDNAIGVNVPRSRFLPVKATSDLLLVQSDLYTLVDGFVIRNSARTNPSNPTIELGPEFKKVFNFLSRFKSIPSIVELDSLKVSGDVYFGSSVVLKGKVTVTAKSGTKIEIPDGAVIENKDINGPEDL
;
A
#
# COMPACT_ATOMS: atom_id res chain seq x y z
N MET A 1 14.81 -29.26 5.00
CA MET A 1 14.03 -28.03 4.76
C MET A 1 12.63 -28.44 4.30
N GLU A 2 11.57 -27.79 4.78
CA GLU A 2 10.22 -28.01 4.27
C GLU A 2 10.13 -27.58 2.80
N ILE A 3 9.52 -28.42 1.96
CA ILE A 3 9.18 -28.07 0.58
C ILE A 3 7.84 -27.35 0.59
N ILE A 4 7.78 -26.20 -0.09
CA ILE A 4 6.55 -25.44 -0.32
C ILE A 4 6.08 -25.74 -1.74
N PRO A 5 5.01 -26.54 -1.93
CA PRO A 5 4.38 -26.68 -3.23
C PRO A 5 3.56 -25.42 -3.53
N ASN A 6 3.96 -24.65 -4.55
CA ASN A 6 3.28 -23.43 -4.97
C ASN A 6 2.56 -23.68 -6.32
N PRO A 7 1.24 -23.94 -6.32
CA PRO A 7 0.48 -24.16 -7.54
C PRO A 7 0.42 -22.89 -8.38
N LYS A 8 0.75 -22.99 -9.67
CA LYS A 8 0.68 -21.90 -10.64
C LYS A 8 0.08 -22.35 -11.95
N GLU A 9 -0.25 -21.38 -12.78
CA GLU A 9 -0.62 -21.59 -14.18
C GLU A 9 0.35 -20.81 -15.06
N VAL A 10 0.95 -21.48 -16.04
CA VAL A 10 1.86 -20.88 -17.02
C VAL A 10 1.37 -21.32 -18.40
N ASP A 11 1.05 -20.34 -19.24
CA ASP A 11 0.53 -20.57 -20.60
C ASP A 11 -0.63 -21.58 -20.66
N GLY A 12 -1.55 -21.50 -19.70
CA GLY A 12 -2.73 -22.37 -19.61
C GLY A 12 -2.48 -23.75 -18.99
N VAL A 13 -1.23 -24.05 -18.59
CA VAL A 13 -0.85 -25.34 -17.98
C VAL A 13 -0.72 -25.18 -16.47
N LYS A 14 -1.43 -26.03 -15.72
CA LYS A 14 -1.28 -26.12 -14.26
C LYS A 14 0.06 -26.77 -13.92
N VAL A 15 0.87 -26.08 -13.13
CA VAL A 15 2.21 -26.51 -12.71
C VAL A 15 2.37 -26.39 -11.19
N LEU A 16 3.34 -27.11 -10.63
CA LEU A 16 3.82 -26.93 -9.27
C LEU A 16 5.20 -26.30 -9.30
N GLN A 17 5.34 -25.11 -8.72
CA GLN A 17 6.63 -24.51 -8.45
C GLN A 17 7.07 -24.94 -7.05
N LEU A 18 8.16 -25.70 -6.94
CA LEU A 18 8.69 -26.14 -5.66
C LEU A 18 9.65 -25.08 -5.11
N GLU A 19 9.38 -24.61 -3.90
CA GLU A 19 10.15 -23.56 -3.25
C GLU A 19 10.60 -23.98 -1.84
N THR A 20 11.59 -23.28 -1.30
CA THR A 20 11.97 -23.35 0.12
C THR A 20 12.10 -21.93 0.67
N ALA A 21 11.82 -21.74 1.96
CA ALA A 21 12.00 -20.45 2.62
C ALA A 21 13.34 -20.43 3.38
N ALA A 22 14.17 -19.41 3.13
CA ALA A 22 15.46 -19.26 3.82
C ALA A 22 15.32 -19.28 5.36
N GLY A 23 14.25 -18.70 5.91
CA GLY A 23 13.99 -18.71 7.36
C GLY A 23 13.73 -20.10 7.95
N ALA A 24 13.26 -21.07 7.16
CA ALA A 24 13.05 -22.45 7.62
C ALA A 24 14.39 -23.17 7.90
N ALA A 25 15.51 -22.61 7.43
CA ALA A 25 16.82 -23.14 7.72
C ALA A 25 17.24 -22.95 9.19
N ILE A 26 16.59 -22.07 9.95
CA ILE A 26 16.97 -21.70 11.32
C ILE A 26 17.14 -22.91 12.26
N ARG A 27 16.33 -23.96 12.08
CA ARG A 27 16.40 -25.20 12.89
C ARG A 27 17.65 -26.05 12.66
N PHE A 28 18.43 -25.76 11.62
CA PHE A 28 19.64 -26.52 11.27
C PHE A 28 20.93 -25.83 11.76
N PHE A 29 20.82 -24.68 12.40
CA PHE A 29 21.97 -23.95 12.94
C PHE A 29 22.05 -24.12 14.46
N ASP A 30 23.24 -24.46 14.97
CA ASP A 30 23.51 -24.44 16.40
C ASP A 30 23.43 -23.00 16.94
N ASN A 31 22.90 -22.84 18.16
CA ASN A 31 22.74 -21.54 18.84
C ASN A 31 21.91 -20.50 18.07
N ALA A 32 20.96 -20.91 17.24
CA ALA A 32 20.05 -19.99 16.55
C ALA A 32 19.13 -19.26 17.54
N ILE A 33 18.94 -17.95 17.33
CA ILE A 33 18.08 -17.08 18.16
C ILE A 33 17.19 -16.19 17.31
N GLY A 34 16.10 -15.72 17.90
CA GLY A 34 15.31 -14.59 17.40
C GLY A 34 15.61 -13.32 18.19
N VAL A 35 15.60 -12.17 17.52
CA VAL A 35 15.69 -10.85 18.17
C VAL A 35 14.42 -10.08 17.86
N ASN A 36 13.72 -9.64 18.91
CA ASN A 36 12.56 -8.79 18.74
C ASN A 36 13.02 -7.36 18.39
N VAL A 37 12.50 -6.82 17.30
CA VAL A 37 12.92 -5.53 16.75
C VAL A 37 11.72 -4.60 16.60
N PRO A 38 11.93 -3.27 16.65
CA PRO A 38 10.85 -2.33 16.39
C PRO A 38 10.34 -2.46 14.95
N ARG A 39 9.06 -2.13 14.74
CA ARG A 39 8.41 -2.19 13.42
C ARG A 39 9.12 -1.34 12.35
N SER A 40 9.87 -0.32 12.75
CA SER A 40 10.70 0.50 11.86
C SER A 40 11.73 -0.31 11.05
N ARG A 41 12.09 -1.53 11.49
CA ARG A 41 12.97 -2.43 10.72
C ARG A 41 12.23 -3.31 9.70
N PHE A 42 10.91 -3.21 9.62
CA PHE A 42 10.08 -4.02 8.75
C PHE A 42 9.07 -3.16 7.97
N LEU A 43 9.51 -2.67 6.81
CA LEU A 43 8.71 -1.89 5.86
C LEU A 43 8.66 -2.60 4.49
N PRO A 44 7.96 -3.74 4.39
CA PRO A 44 7.89 -4.49 3.14
C PRO A 44 7.00 -3.78 2.12
N VAL A 45 7.27 -4.00 0.83
CA VAL A 45 6.39 -3.61 -0.27
C VAL A 45 5.93 -4.87 -0.99
N LYS A 46 4.66 -5.25 -0.81
CA LYS A 46 4.05 -6.46 -1.38
C LYS A 46 2.90 -6.15 -2.34
N ALA A 47 2.20 -5.04 -2.10
CA ALA A 47 1.18 -4.51 -2.97
C ALA A 47 1.42 -3.01 -3.26
N THR A 48 0.66 -2.46 -4.19
CA THR A 48 0.71 -1.03 -4.52
C THR A 48 0.19 -0.15 -3.38
N SER A 49 -0.61 -0.68 -2.46
CA SER A 49 -0.95 -0.03 -1.19
C SER A 49 0.28 0.20 -0.31
N ASP A 50 1.20 -0.77 -0.23
CA ASP A 50 2.47 -0.60 0.47
C ASP A 50 3.39 0.40 -0.25
N LEU A 51 3.35 0.41 -1.59
CA LEU A 51 4.08 1.38 -2.40
C LEU A 51 3.62 2.81 -2.10
N LEU A 52 2.31 3.02 -1.97
CA LEU A 52 1.74 4.32 -1.59
C LEU A 52 2.27 4.77 -0.22
N LEU A 53 2.34 3.86 0.76
CA LEU A 53 2.90 4.17 2.08
C LEU A 53 4.33 4.70 1.98
N VAL A 54 5.22 3.99 1.30
CA VAL A 54 6.66 4.34 1.25
C VAL A 54 6.97 5.54 0.36
N GLN A 55 6.11 5.85 -0.62
CA GLN A 55 6.25 7.04 -1.47
C GLN A 55 5.64 8.30 -0.87
N SER A 56 4.77 8.17 0.12
CA SER A 56 4.08 9.30 0.76
C SER A 56 4.95 10.08 1.74
N ASP A 57 4.41 11.20 2.20
CA ASP A 57 4.95 12.03 3.27
C ASP A 57 4.90 11.38 4.67
N LEU A 58 4.43 10.14 4.81
CA LEU A 58 4.66 9.35 6.04
C LEU A 58 6.14 9.08 6.28
N TYR A 59 6.95 9.15 5.23
CA TYR A 59 8.39 8.97 5.29
C TYR A 59 9.11 10.11 4.56
N THR A 60 10.39 10.25 4.89
CA THR A 60 11.33 11.15 4.22
C THR A 60 12.54 10.33 3.82
N LEU A 61 13.19 10.73 2.72
CA LEU A 61 14.43 10.12 2.27
C LEU A 61 15.61 10.94 2.78
N VAL A 62 16.46 10.34 3.62
CA VAL A 62 17.68 10.98 4.14
C VAL A 62 18.83 10.01 3.89
N ASP A 63 19.80 10.42 3.07
CA ASP A 63 20.99 9.61 2.73
C ASP A 63 20.69 8.17 2.27
N GLY A 64 19.59 7.99 1.53
CA GLY A 64 19.13 6.69 1.05
C GLY A 64 18.29 5.88 2.05
N PHE A 65 18.07 6.40 3.26
CA PHE A 65 17.20 5.79 4.27
C PHE A 65 15.79 6.35 4.20
N VAL A 66 14.80 5.46 4.23
CA VAL A 66 13.39 5.82 4.40
C VAL A 66 13.12 6.00 5.89
N ILE A 67 13.09 7.24 6.34
CA ILE A 67 12.94 7.63 7.75
C ILE A 67 11.50 8.06 8.00
N ARG A 68 10.93 7.66 9.13
CA ARG A 68 9.58 8.07 9.54
C ARG A 68 9.51 9.59 9.68
N ASN A 69 8.50 10.21 9.07
CA ASN A 69 8.28 11.64 9.21
C ASN A 69 7.86 11.98 10.66
N SER A 70 8.54 12.95 11.29
CA SER A 70 8.24 13.40 12.65
C SER A 70 6.90 14.11 12.79
N ALA A 71 6.33 14.61 11.69
CA ALA A 71 4.99 15.17 11.66
C ALA A 71 3.90 14.11 11.89
N ARG A 72 4.21 12.82 11.66
CA ARG A 72 3.29 11.72 11.96
C ARG A 72 3.26 11.46 13.46
N THR A 73 2.20 11.92 14.13
CA THR A 73 2.01 11.72 15.58
C THR A 73 1.66 10.27 15.94
N ASN A 74 0.91 9.57 15.08
CA ASN A 74 0.57 8.16 15.28
C ASN A 74 1.69 7.23 14.78
N PRO A 75 2.36 6.45 15.65
CA PRO A 75 3.47 5.59 15.24
C PRO A 75 3.06 4.48 14.24
N SER A 76 1.78 4.14 14.18
CA SER A 76 1.25 3.15 13.24
C SER A 76 1.04 3.72 11.84
N ASN A 77 1.27 2.88 10.82
CA ASN A 77 0.84 3.17 9.45
C ASN A 77 -0.69 3.20 9.35
N PRO A 78 -1.26 4.05 8.48
CA PRO A 78 -2.65 3.89 8.09
C PRO A 78 -2.88 2.57 7.36
N THR A 79 -4.10 2.06 7.45
CA THR A 79 -4.53 0.92 6.63
C THR A 79 -4.92 1.42 5.25
N ILE A 80 -4.33 0.84 4.20
CA ILE A 80 -4.62 1.21 2.81
C ILE A 80 -5.09 -0.01 2.05
N GLU A 81 -6.32 0.05 1.54
CA GLU A 81 -6.93 -0.93 0.65
C GLU A 81 -7.20 -0.28 -0.71
N LEU A 82 -6.50 -0.74 -1.75
CA LEU A 82 -6.73 -0.30 -3.11
C LEU A 82 -7.35 -1.43 -3.93
N GLY A 83 -8.36 -1.08 -4.73
CA GLY A 83 -9.07 -1.99 -5.60
C GLY A 83 -8.18 -2.63 -6.68
N PRO A 84 -8.70 -3.65 -7.39
CA PRO A 84 -7.97 -4.37 -8.43
C PRO A 84 -7.42 -3.46 -9.54
N GLU A 85 -8.05 -2.30 -9.77
CA GLU A 85 -7.64 -1.27 -10.73
C GLU A 85 -6.23 -0.74 -10.43
N PHE A 86 -5.81 -0.74 -9.17
CA PHE A 86 -4.50 -0.27 -8.69
C PHE A 86 -3.48 -1.41 -8.55
N LYS A 87 -3.84 -2.67 -8.79
CA LYS A 87 -2.98 -3.83 -8.52
C LYS A 87 -1.66 -3.80 -9.32
N LYS A 88 -1.70 -3.30 -10.56
CA LYS A 88 -0.52 -3.16 -11.41
C LYS A 88 0.13 -1.80 -11.17
N VAL A 89 1.46 -1.78 -11.02
CA VAL A 89 2.24 -0.55 -10.75
C VAL A 89 1.96 0.54 -11.79
N PHE A 90 1.90 0.19 -13.08
CA PHE A 90 1.59 1.15 -14.14
C PHE A 90 0.24 1.85 -13.92
N ASN A 91 -0.81 1.09 -13.63
CA ASN A 91 -2.15 1.63 -13.37
C ASN A 91 -2.20 2.44 -12.07
N PHE A 92 -1.48 1.99 -11.04
CA PHE A 92 -1.35 2.73 -9.79
C PHE A 92 -0.75 4.11 -10.05
N LEU A 93 0.40 4.18 -10.74
CA LEU A 93 1.07 5.44 -11.04
C LEU A 93 0.22 6.36 -11.93
N SER A 94 -0.50 5.81 -12.92
CA SER A 94 -1.35 6.62 -13.79
C SER A 94 -2.59 7.20 -13.09
N ARG A 95 -2.99 6.62 -11.95
CA ARG A 95 -4.18 7.04 -11.19
C ARG A 95 -3.89 8.11 -10.15
N PHE A 96 -2.63 8.37 -9.83
CA PHE A 96 -2.20 9.46 -8.94
C PHE A 96 -1.35 10.46 -9.72
N LYS A 97 -1.88 11.65 -10.04
CA LYS A 97 -1.07 12.71 -10.69
C LYS A 97 0.13 13.10 -9.83
N SER A 98 -0.05 13.10 -8.50
CA SER A 98 1.01 13.09 -7.50
C SER A 98 0.61 12.20 -6.34
N ILE A 99 1.59 11.73 -5.56
CA ILE A 99 1.29 11.00 -4.33
C ILE A 99 0.58 11.94 -3.34
N PRO A 100 -0.59 11.57 -2.79
CA PRO A 100 -1.30 12.40 -1.83
C PRO A 100 -0.54 12.49 -0.50
N SER A 101 -0.74 13.59 0.21
CA SER A 101 -0.36 13.68 1.63
C SER A 101 -1.27 12.78 2.45
N ILE A 102 -0.67 11.90 3.25
CA ILE A 102 -1.36 10.95 4.12
C ILE A 102 -0.77 10.91 5.53
N VAL A 103 0.02 11.92 5.91
CA VAL A 103 0.62 12.05 7.24
C VAL A 103 -0.43 12.09 8.37
N GLU A 104 -1.64 12.56 8.09
CA GLU A 104 -2.78 12.61 9.02
C GLU A 104 -3.83 11.51 8.75
N LEU A 105 -3.54 10.53 7.89
CA LEU A 105 -4.48 9.46 7.53
C LEU A 105 -4.54 8.36 8.59
N ASP A 106 -5.73 7.83 8.85
CA ASP A 106 -5.94 6.60 9.65
C ASP A 106 -6.26 5.40 8.74
N SER A 107 -7.12 5.58 7.75
CA SER A 107 -7.44 4.54 6.77
C SER A 107 -7.88 5.11 5.43
N LEU A 108 -7.46 4.47 4.35
CA LEU A 108 -7.92 4.73 2.99
C LEU A 108 -8.45 3.44 2.36
N LYS A 109 -9.67 3.49 1.83
CA LYS A 109 -10.22 2.43 0.98
C LYS A 109 -10.66 3.00 -0.35
N VAL A 110 -10.15 2.45 -1.45
CA VAL A 110 -10.49 2.88 -2.81
C VAL A 110 -10.96 1.70 -3.63
N SER A 111 -12.11 1.81 -4.27
CA SER A 111 -12.67 0.79 -5.16
C SER A 111 -13.28 1.40 -6.42
N GLY A 112 -13.12 0.71 -7.55
CA GLY A 112 -13.64 1.15 -8.85
C GLY A 112 -12.74 2.15 -9.57
N ASP A 113 -13.28 2.83 -10.58
CA ASP A 113 -12.53 3.70 -11.48
C ASP A 113 -12.28 5.10 -10.86
N VAL A 114 -11.31 5.18 -9.97
CA VAL A 114 -10.93 6.38 -9.22
C VAL A 114 -9.58 6.94 -9.68
N TYR A 115 -9.49 8.26 -9.80
CA TYR A 115 -8.26 9.00 -10.07
C TYR A 115 -8.08 10.12 -9.06
N PHE A 116 -6.82 10.42 -8.73
CA PHE A 116 -6.43 11.47 -7.81
C PHE A 116 -5.65 12.56 -8.54
N GLY A 117 -6.09 13.79 -8.33
CA GLY A 117 -5.41 15.00 -8.78
C GLY A 117 -4.05 15.22 -8.12
N SER A 118 -3.43 16.34 -8.46
CA SER A 118 -2.18 16.77 -7.84
C SER A 118 -2.42 17.41 -6.47
N SER A 119 -1.46 17.30 -5.54
CA SER A 119 -1.51 17.96 -4.22
C SER A 119 -2.74 17.63 -3.35
N VAL A 120 -3.30 16.42 -3.48
CA VAL A 120 -4.41 15.95 -2.63
C VAL A 120 -3.92 15.66 -1.21
N VAL A 121 -4.74 15.98 -0.21
CA VAL A 121 -4.50 15.69 1.21
C VAL A 121 -5.61 14.80 1.76
N LEU A 122 -5.25 13.67 2.38
CA LEU A 122 -6.19 12.73 2.97
C LEU A 122 -5.96 12.62 4.48
N LYS A 123 -7.04 12.77 5.26
CA LYS A 123 -7.00 12.79 6.72
C LYS A 123 -8.05 11.87 7.34
N GLY A 124 -7.72 11.27 8.49
CA GLY A 124 -8.64 10.41 9.23
C GLY A 124 -9.07 9.19 8.40
N LYS A 125 -10.38 8.93 8.31
CA LYS A 125 -10.92 7.78 7.57
C LYS A 125 -11.53 8.21 6.24
N VAL A 126 -11.00 7.72 5.13
CA VAL A 126 -11.47 8.06 3.79
C VAL A 126 -11.85 6.81 3.01
N THR A 127 -13.06 6.81 2.44
CA THR A 127 -13.50 5.79 1.48
C THR A 127 -13.85 6.46 0.16
N VAL A 128 -13.37 5.92 -0.96
CA VAL A 128 -13.78 6.36 -2.30
C VAL A 128 -14.24 5.14 -3.10
N THR A 129 -15.53 5.08 -3.40
CA THR A 129 -16.16 3.98 -4.11
C THR A 129 -16.82 4.48 -5.38
N ALA A 130 -16.20 4.21 -6.52
CA ALA A 130 -16.83 4.43 -7.82
C ALA A 130 -17.71 3.23 -8.18
N LYS A 131 -19.02 3.48 -8.34
CA LYS A 131 -19.97 2.46 -8.82
C LYS A 131 -19.63 2.02 -10.24
N SER A 132 -20.11 0.85 -10.64
CA SER A 132 -19.91 0.32 -12.00
C SER A 132 -20.32 1.35 -13.06
N GLY A 133 -19.46 1.59 -14.04
CA GLY A 133 -19.67 2.57 -15.11
C GLY A 133 -19.50 4.04 -14.69
N THR A 134 -19.14 4.31 -13.43
CA THR A 134 -18.87 5.66 -12.93
C THR A 134 -17.38 5.86 -12.77
N LYS A 135 -16.91 7.07 -13.12
CA LYS A 135 -15.54 7.52 -12.87
C LYS A 135 -15.56 8.61 -11.81
N ILE A 136 -14.66 8.54 -10.83
CA ILE A 136 -14.47 9.59 -9.83
C ILE A 136 -13.08 10.18 -10.01
N GLU A 137 -13.01 11.50 -10.18
CA GLU A 137 -11.76 12.25 -10.26
C GLU A 137 -11.69 13.20 -9.06
N ILE A 138 -10.83 12.86 -8.09
CA ILE A 138 -10.55 13.76 -6.97
C ILE A 138 -9.79 14.98 -7.54
N PRO A 139 -10.28 16.22 -7.37
CA PRO A 139 -9.68 17.39 -7.98
C PRO A 139 -8.31 17.72 -7.38
N ASP A 140 -7.53 18.49 -8.13
CA ASP A 140 -6.24 18.97 -7.68
C ASP A 140 -6.41 19.85 -6.41
N GLY A 141 -5.55 19.65 -5.41
CA GLY A 141 -5.58 20.37 -4.13
C GLY A 141 -6.69 19.96 -3.16
N ALA A 142 -7.48 18.92 -3.48
CA ALA A 142 -8.57 18.49 -2.61
C ALA A 142 -8.08 18.07 -1.22
N VAL A 143 -8.80 18.47 -0.18
CA VAL A 143 -8.60 18.02 1.20
C VAL A 143 -9.79 17.17 1.59
N ILE A 144 -9.56 15.88 1.83
CA ILE A 144 -10.61 14.93 2.19
C ILE A 144 -10.34 14.41 3.59
N GLU A 145 -11.26 14.68 4.51
CA GLU A 145 -11.15 14.30 5.91
C GLU A 145 -12.43 13.61 6.37
N ASN A 146 -12.29 12.39 6.93
CA ASN A 146 -13.40 11.65 7.56
C ASN A 146 -14.66 11.55 6.67
N LYS A 147 -14.48 11.22 5.39
CA LYS A 147 -15.53 11.29 4.36
C LYS A 147 -15.58 10.02 3.52
N ASP A 148 -16.80 9.61 3.18
CA ASP A 148 -17.09 8.59 2.19
C ASP A 148 -17.57 9.27 0.89
N ILE A 149 -16.92 8.96 -0.22
CA ILE A 149 -17.22 9.49 -1.55
C ILE A 149 -17.73 8.33 -2.41
N ASN A 150 -19.00 8.37 -2.82
CA ASN A 150 -19.68 7.31 -3.59
C ASN A 150 -20.05 7.74 -5.02
N GLY A 151 -19.82 9.00 -5.35
CA GLY A 151 -20.02 9.58 -6.67
C GLY A 151 -19.42 10.98 -6.79
N PRO A 152 -19.42 11.58 -8.00
CA PRO A 152 -18.95 12.94 -8.22
C PRO A 152 -19.70 14.01 -7.40
N GLU A 153 -20.93 13.73 -7.00
CA GLU A 153 -21.76 14.58 -6.14
C GLU A 153 -21.23 14.72 -4.71
N ASP A 154 -20.38 13.79 -4.27
CA ASP A 154 -19.79 13.77 -2.92
C ASP A 154 -18.42 14.47 -2.87
N LEU A 155 -17.96 15.13 -3.95
CA LEU A 155 -16.67 15.83 -4.00
C LEU A 155 -16.76 17.21 -3.33
#